data_AF-A0A6A7BGK3-F1
#
_entry.id   AF-A0A6A7BGK3-F1
#
_cell.length_a   1.000
_cell.length_b   1.000
_cell.length_c   1.000
_cell.angle_alpha   90.00
_cell.angle_beta   90.00
_cell.angle_gamma   90.00
#
_symmetry.space_group_name_H-M   'P 1'
#
loop_
_entity.id
_entity.type
_entity.pdbx_description
1 polymer ?
#
loop_
_entity_poly.entity_id
_entity_poly.type
_entity_poly.pdbx_seq_one_letter_code
_entity_poly.pdbx_strand_id
1 'polypeptide(L)'
;MPNPTPERAVRQIQRENATVSSPKPHPCSARNLLLGVFKKGWERPSTAEKLQKVHAKVLLTTPIGRDFTLVTAAGVEFKFHSVMLIEKSDTDLLHKMVHADAPKHVDLPLNFHPILMDRIVSFVYTSDYAIDPSSSSPSAKPVTQLTNENFNFHNSTFVPAAHPPSPATIALVGVRDCMFHLHMYSLGEQLNYPSLKSSAHGKLVEILIPRRGCYPAALKEVTDAVFCAPDSPLRLCADEDGVLQQLVVASVIGHERKNWSEMTRAEFTSAMEGPEYAGFWSAYNMVKEENADLMKPSDVARDFGEKTRKARGSAKKSGSGLDAGTSGSPLRGVLAAGNRTKQTGGESRSG
;
A
#
# COMPACT_ATOMS: atom_id res chain seq x y z
N MET A 1 26.26 61.64 -49.54
CA MET A 1 25.45 60.41 -49.72
C MET A 1 25.69 59.50 -48.52
N PRO A 2 24.89 59.57 -47.44
CA PRO A 2 25.05 58.67 -46.30
C PRO A 2 24.27 57.35 -46.52
N ASN A 3 24.91 56.23 -46.20
CA ASN A 3 24.38 54.86 -46.30
C ASN A 3 23.19 54.63 -45.34
N PRO A 4 22.14 53.90 -45.76
CA PRO A 4 21.06 53.52 -44.86
C PRO A 4 21.49 52.39 -43.92
N THR A 5 21.14 52.56 -42.65
CA THR A 5 21.36 51.61 -41.56
C THR A 5 20.44 50.39 -41.71
N PRO A 6 20.90 49.14 -41.48
CA PRO A 6 20.06 47.96 -41.65
C PRO A 6 19.04 47.83 -40.51
N GLU A 7 17.76 47.67 -40.89
CA GLU A 7 16.65 47.37 -39.98
C GLU A 7 16.89 46.06 -39.24
N ARG A 8 16.83 46.14 -37.90
CA ARG A 8 17.01 45.02 -36.98
C ARG A 8 15.71 44.21 -36.97
N ALA A 9 15.75 43.00 -37.53
CA ALA A 9 14.61 42.09 -37.54
C ALA A 9 14.09 41.81 -36.12
N VAL A 10 12.84 42.21 -35.86
CA VAL A 10 12.11 41.93 -34.63
C VAL A 10 11.78 40.43 -34.60
N ARG A 11 12.40 39.68 -33.69
CA ARG A 11 12.04 38.28 -33.46
C ARG A 11 10.62 38.21 -32.89
N GLN A 12 9.67 37.73 -33.68
CA GLN A 12 8.35 37.36 -33.21
C GLN A 12 8.49 36.25 -32.16
N ILE A 13 8.14 36.57 -30.92
CA ILE A 13 7.99 35.58 -29.85
C ILE A 13 6.77 34.73 -30.21
N GLN A 14 7.01 33.49 -30.65
CA GLN A 14 5.94 32.51 -30.79
C GLN A 14 5.37 32.24 -29.39
N ARG A 15 4.14 32.69 -29.15
CA ARG A 15 3.35 32.24 -28.00
C ARG A 15 3.02 30.77 -28.23
N GLU A 16 3.74 29.88 -27.55
CA GLU A 16 3.30 28.49 -27.41
C GLU A 16 1.91 28.53 -26.76
N ASN A 17 0.93 27.92 -27.42
CA ASN A 17 -0.39 27.72 -26.85
C ASN A 17 -0.21 26.93 -25.56
N ALA A 18 -0.40 27.59 -24.41
CA ALA A 18 -0.45 26.93 -23.12
C ALA A 18 -1.56 25.88 -23.19
N THR A 19 -1.16 24.63 -23.39
CA THR A 19 -2.06 23.49 -23.32
C THR A 19 -2.59 23.51 -21.90
N VAL A 20 -3.87 23.81 -21.75
CA VAL A 20 -4.58 23.77 -20.48
C VAL A 20 -4.32 22.40 -19.90
N SER A 21 -3.41 22.31 -18.92
CA SER A 21 -3.11 21.03 -18.30
C SER A 21 -4.38 20.63 -17.57
N SER A 22 -4.91 19.45 -17.92
CA SER A 22 -6.04 18.90 -17.18
C SER A 22 -5.67 18.88 -15.69
N PRO A 23 -6.57 19.32 -14.79
CA PRO A 23 -6.29 19.35 -13.36
C PRO A 23 -5.79 17.99 -12.89
N LYS A 24 -4.77 18.00 -12.03
CA LYS A 24 -4.21 16.75 -11.49
C LYS A 24 -5.31 15.97 -10.74
N PRO A 25 -5.49 14.68 -11.01
CA PRO A 25 -6.50 13.88 -10.32
C PRO A 25 -6.20 13.79 -8.83
N HIS A 26 -7.25 13.75 -8.00
CA HIS A 26 -7.11 13.62 -6.55
C HIS A 26 -6.32 12.34 -6.20
N PRO A 27 -5.36 12.36 -5.25
CA PRO A 27 -4.50 11.22 -4.94
C PRO A 27 -5.25 9.91 -4.63
N CYS A 28 -6.44 10.03 -4.03
CA CYS A 28 -7.28 8.89 -3.65
C CYS A 28 -8.37 8.54 -4.68
N SER A 29 -8.47 9.26 -5.81
CA SER A 29 -9.47 8.94 -6.84
C SER A 29 -9.13 7.63 -7.54
N ALA A 30 -10.16 6.89 -8.00
CA ALA A 30 -9.92 5.71 -8.84
C ALA A 30 -9.08 6.05 -10.07
N ARG A 31 -9.23 7.24 -10.66
CA ARG A 31 -8.39 7.68 -11.78
C ARG A 31 -6.90 7.70 -11.42
N ASN A 32 -6.50 8.27 -10.27
CA ASN A 32 -5.09 8.26 -9.85
C ASN A 32 -4.58 6.85 -9.52
N LEU A 33 -5.42 6.03 -8.89
CA LEU A 33 -5.08 4.62 -8.58
C LEU A 33 -4.90 3.79 -9.85
N LEU A 34 -5.82 3.92 -10.82
CA LEU A 34 -5.75 3.29 -12.13
C LEU A 34 -4.60 3.83 -12.98
N LEU A 35 -4.22 5.11 -12.82
CA LEU A 35 -2.98 5.61 -13.40
C LEU A 35 -1.78 4.84 -12.86
N GLY A 36 -1.72 4.52 -11.57
CA GLY A 36 -0.67 3.66 -11.02
C GLY A 36 -0.71 2.21 -11.50
N VAL A 37 -1.91 1.69 -11.78
CA VAL A 37 -2.07 0.39 -12.43
C VAL A 37 -1.54 0.44 -13.87
N PHE A 38 -2.03 1.36 -14.71
CA PHE A 38 -1.88 1.31 -16.16
C PHE A 38 -0.72 2.15 -16.73
N LYS A 39 -0.30 3.23 -16.06
CA LYS A 39 0.71 4.19 -16.54
C LYS A 39 1.83 4.41 -15.51
N LYS A 40 3.00 4.90 -15.94
CA LYS A 40 4.05 5.38 -15.01
C LYS A 40 3.75 6.82 -14.64
N GLY A 41 2.97 7.04 -13.58
CA GLY A 41 2.60 8.39 -13.12
C GLY A 41 1.85 8.44 -11.79
N TRP A 42 1.93 7.38 -10.98
CA TRP A 42 1.27 7.35 -9.67
C TRP A 42 1.93 8.36 -8.73
N GLU A 43 1.18 9.38 -8.33
CA GLU A 43 1.54 10.22 -7.19
C GLU A 43 1.08 9.49 -5.92
N ARG A 44 2.05 9.00 -5.14
CA ARG A 44 1.80 8.38 -3.83
C ARG A 44 1.30 9.47 -2.87
N PRO A 45 0.23 9.23 -2.09
CA PRO A 45 -0.17 10.15 -1.03
C PRO A 45 1.03 10.43 -0.11
N SER A 46 1.23 11.68 0.27
CA SER A 46 2.29 12.06 1.22
C SER A 46 1.99 11.40 2.57
N THR A 47 2.78 10.41 2.96
CA THR A 47 2.80 9.91 4.34
C THR A 47 3.63 10.88 5.18
N ALA A 48 3.14 11.27 6.36
CA ALA A 48 3.88 12.12 7.29
C ALA A 48 5.34 11.64 7.46
N GLU A 49 6.29 12.56 7.32
CA GLU A 49 7.70 12.28 7.07
C GLU A 49 8.47 11.66 8.26
N LYS A 50 9.52 10.91 7.90
CA LYS A 50 10.42 10.07 8.72
C LYS A 50 11.31 10.80 9.74
N LEU A 51 11.12 12.09 10.02
CA LEU A 51 12.07 12.88 10.81
C LEU A 51 11.96 12.73 12.34
N GLN A 52 10.90 12.10 12.87
CA GLN A 52 10.72 11.87 14.31
C GLN A 52 11.01 10.44 14.80
N LYS A 53 11.40 9.51 13.92
CA LYS A 53 11.39 8.07 14.21
C LYS A 53 12.30 7.63 15.37
N VAL A 54 13.44 8.28 15.58
CA VAL A 54 14.37 7.87 16.66
C VAL A 54 13.83 8.26 18.03
N HIS A 55 13.44 9.53 18.21
CA HIS A 55 12.88 10.01 19.48
C HIS A 55 11.55 9.33 19.81
N ALA A 56 10.66 9.19 18.82
CA ALA A 56 9.42 8.44 18.94
C ALA A 56 9.64 7.01 19.43
N LYS A 57 10.62 6.30 18.85
CA LYS A 57 10.93 4.92 19.22
C LYS A 57 11.50 4.83 20.63
N VAL A 58 12.35 5.79 21.02
CA VAL A 58 12.87 5.89 22.40
C VAL A 58 11.71 6.07 23.39
N LEU A 59 10.81 7.04 23.14
CA LEU A 59 9.63 7.26 23.99
C LEU A 59 8.72 6.03 24.05
N LEU A 60 8.49 5.35 22.91
CA LEU A 60 7.71 4.12 22.87
C LEU A 60 8.31 3.03 23.75
N THR A 61 9.64 2.90 23.78
CA THR A 61 10.32 1.91 24.64
C THR A 61 10.53 2.37 26.09
N THR A 62 10.28 3.65 26.40
CA THR A 62 10.52 4.20 27.73
C THR A 62 9.25 4.10 28.58
N PRO A 63 9.30 3.44 29.75
CA PRO A 63 8.14 3.36 30.66
C PRO A 63 7.95 4.64 31.48
N ILE A 64 9.03 5.42 31.67
CA ILE A 64 9.03 6.65 32.48
C ILE A 64 8.14 7.70 31.82
N GLY A 65 7.20 8.27 32.58
CA GLY A 65 6.34 9.36 32.11
C GLY A 65 5.02 8.90 31.46
N ARG A 66 4.79 7.59 31.35
CA ARG A 66 3.48 7.06 30.97
C ARG A 66 2.48 7.29 32.11
N ASP A 67 1.47 8.08 31.83
CA ASP A 67 0.53 8.65 32.79
C ASP A 67 -0.92 8.22 32.52
N PHE A 68 -1.14 7.45 31.46
CA PHE A 68 -2.46 7.04 31.00
C PHE A 68 -2.50 5.56 30.60
N THR A 69 -3.63 4.89 30.84
CA THR A 69 -3.85 3.46 30.53
C THR A 69 -5.12 3.24 29.71
N LEU A 70 -5.02 2.50 28.61
CA LEU A 70 -6.17 1.92 27.91
C LEU A 70 -6.30 0.44 28.26
N VAL A 71 -7.52 0.00 28.52
CA VAL A 71 -7.82 -1.40 28.84
C VAL A 71 -8.84 -1.94 27.86
N THR A 72 -8.46 -2.99 27.14
CA THR A 72 -9.36 -3.65 26.20
C THR A 72 -10.40 -4.48 26.93
N ALA A 73 -11.50 -4.83 26.26
CA ALA A 73 -12.49 -5.75 26.83
C ALA A 73 -11.92 -7.15 27.18
N ALA A 74 -10.76 -7.51 26.63
CA ALA A 74 -10.02 -8.72 27.00
C ALA A 74 -9.11 -8.53 28.24
N GLY A 75 -9.12 -7.36 28.89
CA GLY A 75 -8.29 -7.00 30.04
C GLY A 75 -6.82 -6.70 29.71
N VAL A 76 -6.44 -6.63 28.43
CA VAL A 76 -5.08 -6.24 28.03
C VAL A 76 -4.91 -4.74 28.23
N GLU A 77 -3.86 -4.35 28.95
CA GLU A 77 -3.55 -2.95 29.28
C GLU A 77 -2.44 -2.39 28.40
N PHE A 78 -2.62 -1.13 27.98
CA PHE A 78 -1.64 -0.35 27.25
C PHE A 78 -1.40 0.98 27.95
N LYS A 79 -0.23 1.15 28.56
CA LYS A 79 0.19 2.45 29.11
C LYS A 79 0.95 3.27 28.08
N PHE A 80 0.60 4.55 27.96
CA PHE A 80 1.30 5.50 27.10
C PHE A 80 1.38 6.89 27.72
N HIS A 81 2.19 7.76 27.11
CA HIS A 81 2.28 9.16 27.44
C HIS A 81 1.08 9.90 26.83
N SER A 82 0.23 10.50 27.66
CA SER A 82 -0.95 11.27 27.24
C SER A 82 -0.62 12.34 26.19
N VAL A 83 0.57 12.95 26.28
CA VAL A 83 1.13 13.91 25.32
C VAL A 83 1.24 13.37 23.89
N MET A 84 1.22 12.05 23.70
CA MET A 84 1.29 11.46 22.36
C MET A 84 -0.09 11.38 21.69
N LEU A 85 -1.19 11.56 22.44
CA LEU A 85 -2.55 11.61 21.89
C LEU A 85 -2.92 12.98 21.28
N ILE A 86 -1.96 13.89 21.08
CA ILE A 86 -2.21 15.31 20.74
C ILE A 86 -2.71 15.51 19.29
N GLU A 87 -2.82 14.47 18.46
CA GLU A 87 -3.62 14.62 17.24
C GLU A 87 -5.10 14.70 17.65
N LYS A 88 -5.70 15.88 17.44
CA LYS A 88 -7.08 16.22 17.81
C LYS A 88 -8.07 15.26 17.16
N SER A 89 -8.24 14.09 17.74
CA SER A 89 -9.41 13.25 17.51
C SER A 89 -10.59 14.02 18.06
N ASP A 90 -11.56 14.30 17.20
CA ASP A 90 -12.82 14.96 17.58
C ASP A 90 -13.79 14.00 18.31
N THR A 91 -13.32 12.80 18.69
CA THR A 91 -14.15 11.90 19.48
C THR A 91 -14.09 12.26 20.95
N ASP A 92 -15.26 12.23 21.58
CA ASP A 92 -15.44 12.26 23.04
C ASP A 92 -14.50 11.31 23.78
N LEU A 93 -14.11 10.17 23.16
CA LEU A 93 -13.25 9.18 23.78
C LEU A 93 -11.85 9.72 24.03
N LEU A 94 -11.17 10.28 23.01
CA LEU A 94 -9.82 10.82 23.16
C LEU A 94 -9.83 12.28 23.64
N HIS A 95 -10.87 13.05 23.31
CA HIS A 95 -10.99 14.44 23.77
C HIS A 95 -11.16 14.55 25.29
N LYS A 96 -11.86 13.58 25.92
CA LYS A 96 -11.91 13.46 27.40
C LYS A 96 -10.54 13.16 28.03
N MET A 97 -9.55 12.72 27.26
CA MET A 97 -8.22 12.33 27.75
C MET A 97 -7.23 13.50 27.86
N VAL A 98 -7.53 14.68 27.30
CA VAL A 98 -6.63 15.84 27.26
C VAL A 98 -6.95 16.89 28.34
N HIS A 99 -8.02 16.70 29.12
CA HIS A 99 -8.43 17.61 30.20
C HIS A 99 -7.65 17.37 31.50
N ALA A 100 -7.56 18.40 32.35
CA ALA A 100 -6.85 18.32 33.64
C ALA A 100 -7.42 17.22 34.59
N ASP A 101 -8.72 16.89 34.42
CA ASP A 101 -9.41 15.82 35.15
C ASP A 101 -9.57 14.53 34.31
N ALA A 102 -8.71 14.32 33.30
CA ALA A 102 -8.78 13.13 32.47
C ALA A 102 -8.65 11.85 33.31
N PRO A 103 -9.48 10.84 33.06
CA PRO A 103 -9.37 9.57 33.77
C PRO A 103 -8.01 8.93 33.45
N LYS A 104 -7.28 8.48 34.48
CA LYS A 104 -5.97 7.79 34.30
C LYS A 104 -6.08 6.45 33.58
N HIS A 105 -7.30 5.96 33.44
CA HIS A 105 -7.66 4.65 32.93
C HIS A 105 -8.96 4.76 32.13
N VAL A 106 -8.99 4.19 30.93
CA VAL A 106 -10.19 4.11 30.10
C VAL A 106 -10.40 2.68 29.60
N ASP A 107 -11.57 2.14 29.91
CA ASP A 107 -12.06 0.89 29.33
C ASP A 107 -12.50 1.12 27.89
N LEU A 108 -11.97 0.30 26.98
CA LEU A 108 -12.28 0.36 25.57
C LEU A 108 -13.46 -0.55 25.22
N PRO A 109 -14.31 -0.15 24.25
CA PRO A 109 -15.36 -1.00 23.71
C PRO A 109 -14.84 -2.33 23.12
N LEU A 110 -15.75 -3.31 23.00
CA LEU A 110 -15.43 -4.69 22.56
C LEU A 110 -14.73 -4.77 21.19
N ASN A 111 -15.00 -3.83 20.29
CA ASN A 111 -14.45 -3.82 18.94
C ASN A 111 -12.99 -3.30 18.87
N PHE A 112 -12.44 -2.77 19.97
CA PHE A 112 -11.04 -2.40 20.09
C PHE A 112 -10.19 -3.62 20.46
N HIS A 113 -9.99 -4.49 19.48
CA HIS A 113 -9.25 -5.74 19.67
C HIS A 113 -7.80 -5.48 20.15
N PRO A 114 -7.25 -6.27 21.09
CA PRO A 114 -5.91 -6.06 21.64
C PRO A 114 -4.79 -5.93 20.61
N ILE A 115 -4.80 -6.74 19.55
CA ILE A 115 -3.77 -6.64 18.48
C ILE A 115 -3.86 -5.30 17.76
N LEU A 116 -5.07 -4.82 17.45
CA LEU A 116 -5.26 -3.54 16.77
C LEU A 116 -4.81 -2.40 17.68
N MET A 117 -5.13 -2.49 18.98
CA MET A 117 -4.66 -1.52 19.97
C MET A 117 -3.15 -1.49 20.09
N ASP A 118 -2.49 -2.65 20.10
CA ASP A 118 -1.04 -2.73 20.10
C ASP A 118 -0.42 -2.01 18.89
N ARG A 119 -1.04 -2.13 17.71
CA ARG A 119 -0.60 -1.43 16.50
C ARG A 119 -0.96 0.06 16.51
N ILE A 120 -2.08 0.46 17.10
CA ILE A 120 -2.43 1.87 17.33
C ILE A 120 -1.39 2.52 18.25
N VAL A 121 -0.96 1.85 19.32
CA VAL A 121 0.10 2.37 20.19
C VAL A 121 1.39 2.58 19.39
N SER A 122 1.77 1.62 18.53
CA SER A 122 2.92 1.82 17.63
C SER A 122 2.73 3.03 16.71
N PHE A 123 1.52 3.20 16.16
CA PHE A 123 1.19 4.29 15.25
C PHE A 123 1.24 5.66 15.93
N VAL A 124 0.65 5.79 17.11
CA VAL A 124 0.63 7.04 17.89
C VAL A 124 2.06 7.56 18.14
N TYR A 125 3.02 6.67 18.37
CA TYR A 125 4.40 7.08 18.57
C TYR A 125 5.14 7.31 17.26
N THR A 126 5.01 6.40 16.30
CA THR A 126 5.92 6.32 15.14
C THR A 126 5.32 6.80 13.83
N SER A 127 4.03 7.16 13.84
CA SER A 127 3.19 7.46 12.68
C SER A 127 3.15 6.31 11.65
N ASP A 128 3.45 5.09 12.08
CA ASP A 128 3.47 3.90 11.23
C ASP A 128 3.07 2.67 12.05
N TYR A 129 2.56 1.65 11.38
CA TYR A 129 2.26 0.36 11.98
C TYR A 129 2.46 -0.76 10.95
N ALA A 130 2.65 -1.97 11.46
CA ALA A 130 2.80 -3.16 10.64
C ALA A 130 1.95 -4.29 11.21
N ILE A 131 1.49 -5.20 10.34
CA ILE A 131 0.85 -6.45 10.76
C ILE A 131 1.77 -7.23 11.70
N ASP A 132 3.05 -7.30 11.38
CA ASP A 132 4.11 -7.89 12.19
C ASP A 132 5.28 -6.90 12.33
N PRO A 133 5.41 -6.22 13.48
CA PRO A 133 6.53 -5.32 13.78
C PRO A 133 7.90 -6.01 13.77
N SER A 134 7.95 -7.31 14.01
CA SER A 134 9.20 -8.08 14.04
C SER A 134 9.75 -8.38 12.64
N SER A 135 8.89 -8.37 11.62
CA SER A 135 9.24 -8.57 10.21
C SER A 135 9.96 -7.38 9.56
N SER A 136 10.55 -6.47 10.34
CA SER A 136 11.26 -5.29 9.82
C SER A 136 12.60 -5.59 9.13
N SER A 137 13.02 -6.87 9.08
CA SER A 137 14.18 -7.28 8.30
C SER A 137 13.91 -7.12 6.79
N PRO A 138 14.81 -6.49 6.01
CA PRO A 138 14.69 -6.39 4.55
C PRO A 138 14.60 -7.73 3.83
N SER A 139 15.02 -8.82 4.49
CA SER A 139 14.99 -10.19 3.97
C SER A 139 13.76 -10.99 4.40
N ALA A 140 12.93 -10.48 5.31
CA ALA A 140 11.74 -11.19 5.76
C ALA A 140 10.69 -11.23 4.65
N LYS A 141 10.08 -12.39 4.45
CA LYS A 141 8.92 -12.50 3.55
C LYS A 141 7.79 -11.64 4.12
N PRO A 142 7.09 -10.85 3.29
CA PRO A 142 5.98 -10.04 3.76
C PRO A 142 4.91 -10.95 4.37
N VAL A 143 4.49 -10.63 5.58
CA VAL A 143 3.42 -11.33 6.28
C VAL A 143 2.10 -11.01 5.58
N THR A 144 1.44 -12.03 5.05
CA THR A 144 0.16 -11.91 4.32
C THR A 144 -1.06 -12.24 5.19
N GLN A 145 -0.83 -12.79 6.39
CA GLN A 145 -1.88 -13.24 7.30
C GLN A 145 -1.36 -13.23 8.74
N LEU A 146 -2.22 -12.84 9.68
CA LEU A 146 -1.94 -13.01 11.11
C LEU A 146 -1.96 -14.51 11.45
N THR A 147 -0.95 -14.97 12.17
CA THR A 147 -0.79 -16.34 12.67
C THR A 147 -0.50 -16.27 14.16
N ASN A 148 -0.59 -17.41 14.86
CA ASN A 148 -0.22 -17.47 16.27
C ASN A 148 1.25 -17.07 16.52
N GLU A 149 2.12 -17.16 15.52
CA GLU A 149 3.55 -16.83 15.64
C GLU A 149 3.81 -15.31 15.58
N ASN A 150 2.99 -14.56 14.84
CA ASN A 150 3.12 -13.10 14.68
C ASN A 150 2.11 -12.31 15.53
N PHE A 151 1.40 -13.01 16.41
CA PHE A 151 0.36 -12.53 17.32
C PHE A 151 0.85 -11.66 18.49
N ASN A 152 2.16 -11.44 18.63
CA ASN A 152 2.73 -10.85 19.83
C ASN A 152 2.23 -9.42 20.10
N PHE A 153 1.96 -9.14 21.38
CA PHE A 153 1.75 -7.80 21.91
C PHE A 153 3.11 -7.19 22.23
N HIS A 154 3.51 -6.17 21.47
CA HIS A 154 4.82 -5.54 21.62
C HIS A 154 4.80 -4.37 22.62
N ASN A 155 3.63 -3.77 22.83
CA ASN A 155 3.45 -2.53 23.57
C ASN A 155 2.56 -2.69 24.81
N SER A 156 1.94 -3.86 25.01
CA SER A 156 1.12 -4.13 26.20
C SER A 156 1.96 -4.03 27.47
N THR A 157 1.41 -3.40 28.50
CA THR A 157 2.02 -3.36 29.84
C THR A 157 1.51 -4.45 30.76
N PHE A 158 0.34 -5.01 30.46
CA PHE A 158 -0.22 -6.15 31.16
C PHE A 158 -1.07 -6.98 30.20
N VAL A 159 -0.91 -8.30 30.28
CA VAL A 159 -1.74 -9.28 29.58
C VAL A 159 -2.27 -10.24 30.65
N PRO A 160 -3.60 -10.39 30.81
CA PRO A 160 -4.15 -11.32 31.78
C PRO A 160 -3.62 -12.75 31.55
N ALA A 161 -3.28 -13.43 32.64
CA ALA A 161 -2.86 -14.83 32.61
C ALA A 161 -4.06 -15.74 32.31
N ALA A 162 -4.49 -15.80 31.04
CA ALA A 162 -5.51 -16.71 30.57
C ALA A 162 -4.87 -17.89 29.84
N HIS A 163 -5.06 -19.11 30.34
CA HIS A 163 -4.62 -20.35 29.69
C HIS A 163 -5.82 -21.29 29.52
N PRO A 164 -6.29 -21.54 28.28
CA PRO A 164 -5.78 -20.98 27.00
C PRO A 164 -6.05 -19.47 26.84
N PRO A 165 -5.40 -18.79 25.86
CA PRO A 165 -5.72 -17.39 25.53
C PRO A 165 -7.21 -17.20 25.25
N SER A 166 -7.76 -16.07 25.68
CA SER A 166 -9.20 -15.83 25.50
C SER A 166 -9.57 -15.71 24.01
N PRO A 167 -10.79 -16.09 23.60
CA PRO A 167 -11.26 -15.91 22.22
C PRO A 167 -11.12 -14.45 21.73
N ALA A 168 -11.38 -13.48 22.61
CA ALA A 168 -11.24 -12.06 22.31
C ALA A 168 -9.78 -11.62 22.09
N THR A 169 -8.82 -12.38 22.61
CA THR A 169 -7.40 -12.12 22.39
C THR A 169 -6.97 -12.64 21.03
N ILE A 170 -7.46 -13.82 20.61
CA ILE A 170 -7.04 -14.54 19.38
C ILE A 170 -7.95 -14.33 18.15
N ALA A 171 -9.01 -13.54 18.25
CA ALA A 171 -10.06 -13.45 17.21
C ALA A 171 -9.55 -13.02 15.83
N LEU A 172 -8.45 -12.26 15.76
CA LEU A 172 -7.85 -11.83 14.50
C LEU A 172 -6.80 -12.79 13.94
N VAL A 173 -6.53 -13.91 14.59
CA VAL A 173 -5.66 -14.95 14.02
C VAL A 173 -6.33 -15.50 12.75
N GLY A 174 -5.56 -15.59 11.67
CA GLY A 174 -6.06 -15.99 10.36
C GLY A 174 -6.57 -14.82 9.51
N VAL A 175 -6.62 -13.60 10.04
CA VAL A 175 -7.03 -12.42 9.24
C VAL A 175 -5.93 -12.06 8.24
N ARG A 176 -6.32 -11.84 6.99
CA ARG A 176 -5.40 -11.45 5.90
C ARG A 176 -4.91 -10.02 6.07
N ASP A 177 -3.77 -9.69 5.46
CA ASP A 177 -3.17 -8.36 5.57
C ASP A 177 -4.10 -7.23 5.11
N CYS A 178 -4.82 -7.38 3.99
CA CYS A 178 -5.80 -6.40 3.55
C CYS A 178 -6.91 -6.16 4.58
N MET A 179 -7.45 -7.22 5.19
CA MET A 179 -8.51 -7.12 6.19
C MET A 179 -8.00 -6.52 7.50
N PHE A 180 -6.76 -6.84 7.88
CA PHE A 180 -6.10 -6.20 9.02
C PHE A 180 -6.02 -4.68 8.83
N HIS A 181 -5.61 -4.21 7.65
CA HIS A 181 -5.55 -2.78 7.37
C HIS A 181 -6.93 -2.12 7.28
N LEU A 182 -7.97 -2.84 6.83
CA LEU A 182 -9.36 -2.34 6.90
C LEU A 182 -9.84 -2.19 8.34
N HIS A 183 -9.53 -3.13 9.24
CA HIS A 183 -9.84 -2.95 10.67
C HIS A 183 -9.15 -1.72 11.25
N MET A 184 -7.88 -1.46 10.89
CA MET A 184 -7.18 -0.25 11.32
C MET A 184 -7.79 1.03 10.72
N TYR A 185 -8.28 0.97 9.47
CA TYR A 185 -9.01 2.09 8.86
C TYR A 185 -10.33 2.36 9.60
N SER A 186 -11.13 1.32 9.87
CA SER A 186 -12.39 1.40 10.63
C SER A 186 -12.16 2.00 12.04
N LEU A 187 -11.09 1.61 12.73
CA LEU A 187 -10.72 2.26 14.00
C LEU A 187 -10.34 3.74 13.80
N GLY A 188 -9.69 4.08 12.69
CA GLY A 188 -9.44 5.46 12.31
C GLY A 188 -10.71 6.28 12.05
N GLU A 189 -11.77 5.67 11.50
CA GLU A 189 -13.09 6.30 11.38
C GLU A 189 -13.72 6.50 12.76
N GLN A 190 -13.80 5.43 13.56
CA GLN A 190 -14.44 5.46 14.87
C GLN A 190 -13.76 6.43 15.84
N LEU A 191 -12.45 6.60 15.73
CA LEU A 191 -11.67 7.54 16.54
C LEU A 191 -11.60 8.95 15.93
N ASN A 192 -12.22 9.20 14.76
CA ASN A 192 -12.01 10.41 13.96
C ASN A 192 -10.52 10.78 13.86
N TYR A 193 -9.70 9.80 13.44
CA TYR A 193 -8.25 9.89 13.40
C TYR A 193 -7.73 9.90 11.94
N PRO A 194 -7.61 11.07 11.28
CA PRO A 194 -7.35 11.16 9.84
C PRO A 194 -6.00 10.58 9.41
N SER A 195 -4.93 10.79 10.20
CA SER A 195 -3.61 10.26 9.84
C SER A 195 -3.57 8.72 9.90
N LEU A 196 -4.30 8.11 10.84
CA LEU A 196 -4.47 6.65 10.89
C LEU A 196 -5.24 6.15 9.66
N LYS A 197 -6.37 6.78 9.30
CA LYS A 197 -7.11 6.45 8.06
C LYS A 197 -6.22 6.55 6.83
N SER A 198 -5.48 7.65 6.71
CA SER A 198 -4.57 7.87 5.58
C SER A 198 -3.45 6.84 5.51
N SER A 199 -2.87 6.46 6.66
CA SER A 199 -1.82 5.43 6.72
C SER A 199 -2.37 4.06 6.34
N ALA A 200 -3.53 3.67 6.90
CA ALA A 200 -4.20 2.43 6.58
C ALA A 200 -4.57 2.33 5.09
N HIS A 201 -5.13 3.40 4.53
CA HIS A 201 -5.40 3.51 3.10
C HIS A 201 -4.11 3.35 2.26
N GLY A 202 -3.01 4.00 2.66
CA GLY A 202 -1.72 3.85 1.98
C GLY A 202 -1.23 2.39 1.94
N LYS A 203 -1.35 1.66 3.07
CA LYS A 203 -1.01 0.22 3.14
C LYS A 203 -1.95 -0.61 2.25
N LEU A 204 -3.25 -0.32 2.24
CA LEU A 204 -4.22 -0.99 1.38
C LEU A 204 -3.90 -0.78 -0.10
N VAL A 205 -3.54 0.44 -0.51
CA VAL A 205 -3.10 0.73 -1.89
C VAL A 205 -1.87 -0.11 -2.24
N GLU A 206 -0.87 -0.19 -1.38
CA GLU A 206 0.34 -1.00 -1.60
C GLU A 206 0.06 -2.49 -1.73
N ILE A 207 -0.98 -2.99 -1.06
CA ILE A 207 -1.34 -4.41 -1.09
C ILE A 207 -2.23 -4.72 -2.30
N LEU A 208 -3.24 -3.89 -2.56
CA LEU A 208 -4.32 -4.20 -3.50
C LEU A 208 -4.03 -3.75 -4.94
N ILE A 209 -3.22 -2.71 -5.15
CA ILE A 209 -2.96 -2.15 -6.48
C ILE A 209 -1.75 -2.79 -7.18
N PRO A 210 -0.52 -2.76 -6.63
CA PRO A 210 0.66 -3.19 -7.37
C PRO A 210 0.96 -4.69 -7.28
N ARG A 211 0.44 -5.43 -6.29
CA ARG A 211 0.77 -6.86 -6.11
C ARG A 211 0.17 -7.69 -7.24
N ARG A 212 1.00 -8.39 -8.03
CA ARG A 212 0.48 -9.36 -9.00
C ARG A 212 -0.24 -10.49 -8.28
N GLY A 213 -1.46 -10.80 -8.74
CA GLY A 213 -2.16 -12.01 -8.32
C GLY A 213 -2.90 -11.91 -6.98
N CYS A 214 -3.52 -10.77 -6.66
CA CYS A 214 -4.58 -10.79 -5.65
C CYS A 214 -5.67 -11.78 -6.10
N TYR A 215 -5.96 -12.75 -5.23
CA TYR A 215 -6.96 -13.78 -5.50
C TYR A 215 -8.38 -13.19 -5.47
N PRO A 216 -9.31 -13.70 -6.31
CA PRO A 216 -10.72 -13.32 -6.27
C PRO A 216 -11.31 -13.31 -4.86
N ALA A 217 -11.06 -14.36 -4.10
CA ALA A 217 -11.55 -14.49 -2.72
C ALA A 217 -11.05 -13.39 -1.77
N ALA A 218 -9.88 -12.78 -2.03
CA ALA A 218 -9.38 -11.66 -1.23
C ALA A 218 -10.04 -10.35 -1.63
N LEU A 219 -10.22 -10.09 -2.92
CA LEU A 219 -10.95 -8.89 -3.35
C LEU A 219 -12.43 -8.97 -3.00
N LYS A 220 -13.04 -10.17 -3.01
CA LYS A 220 -14.41 -10.35 -2.54
C LYS A 220 -14.54 -9.98 -1.08
N GLU A 221 -13.67 -10.51 -0.22
CA GLU A 221 -13.67 -10.23 1.22
C GLU A 221 -13.54 -8.72 1.50
N VAL A 222 -12.64 -8.04 0.80
CA VAL A 222 -12.49 -6.58 0.87
C VAL A 222 -13.73 -5.85 0.34
N THR A 223 -14.39 -6.40 -0.69
CA THR A 223 -15.63 -5.82 -1.22
C THR A 223 -16.78 -5.97 -0.23
N ASP A 224 -16.94 -7.13 0.39
CA ASP A 224 -17.91 -7.37 1.46
C ASP A 224 -17.69 -6.35 2.61
N ALA A 225 -16.43 -6.13 2.99
CA ALA A 225 -16.05 -5.21 4.06
C ALA A 225 -16.41 -3.73 3.82
N VAL A 226 -16.57 -3.32 2.56
CA VAL A 226 -16.73 -1.91 2.16
C VAL A 226 -18.10 -1.63 1.55
N PHE A 227 -18.67 -2.56 0.78
CA PHE A 227 -19.90 -2.36 0.00
C PHE A 227 -21.15 -2.99 0.61
N CYS A 228 -21.03 -3.86 1.62
CA CYS A 228 -22.22 -4.40 2.28
C CYS A 228 -23.11 -3.30 2.90
N ALA A 229 -24.36 -3.63 3.20
CA ALA A 229 -25.27 -2.71 3.86
C ALA A 229 -24.71 -2.24 5.23
N PRO A 230 -25.00 -1.01 5.70
CA PRO A 230 -24.46 -0.47 6.96
C PRO A 230 -24.71 -1.33 8.20
N ASP A 231 -25.80 -2.10 8.21
CA ASP A 231 -26.21 -3.02 9.27
C ASP A 231 -25.65 -4.43 9.10
N SER A 232 -24.96 -4.71 7.99
CA SER A 232 -24.35 -6.01 7.74
C SER A 232 -23.16 -6.25 8.66
N PRO A 233 -23.04 -7.42 9.31
CA PRO A 233 -21.88 -7.77 10.13
C PRO A 233 -20.59 -7.93 9.29
N LEU A 234 -20.72 -8.03 7.97
CA LEU A 234 -19.58 -8.08 7.06
C LEU A 234 -19.00 -6.69 6.78
N ARG A 235 -19.79 -5.61 6.94
CA ARG A 235 -19.31 -4.25 6.73
C ARG A 235 -18.42 -3.81 7.88
N LEU A 236 -17.18 -3.46 7.55
CA LEU A 236 -16.19 -2.98 8.51
C LEU A 236 -16.05 -1.46 8.52
N CYS A 237 -16.12 -0.83 7.35
CA CYS A 237 -15.86 0.61 7.21
C CYS A 237 -17.14 1.35 6.81
N ALA A 238 -17.33 2.54 7.38
CA ALA A 238 -18.41 3.43 6.97
C ALA A 238 -18.11 4.02 5.58
N ASP A 239 -16.85 4.40 5.35
CA ASP A 239 -16.31 4.97 4.12
C ASP A 239 -17.12 6.19 3.62
N GLU A 240 -17.37 7.14 4.52
CA GLU A 240 -18.23 8.31 4.25
C GLU A 240 -17.74 9.17 3.08
N ASP A 241 -16.43 9.20 2.82
CA ASP A 241 -15.81 9.92 1.71
C ASP A 241 -15.65 9.07 0.43
N GLY A 242 -16.06 7.79 0.47
CA GLY A 242 -16.03 6.85 -0.65
C GLY A 242 -14.62 6.45 -1.10
N VAL A 243 -13.57 6.78 -0.32
CA VAL A 243 -12.18 6.55 -0.74
C VAL A 243 -11.85 5.05 -0.81
N LEU A 244 -12.33 4.25 0.14
CA LEU A 244 -12.13 2.80 0.10
C LEU A 244 -12.93 2.16 -1.04
N GLN A 245 -14.17 2.59 -1.29
CA GLN A 245 -14.97 2.12 -2.41
C GLN A 245 -14.24 2.33 -3.75
N GLN A 246 -13.67 3.51 -3.94
CA GLN A 246 -12.86 3.84 -5.12
C GLN A 246 -11.60 2.94 -5.22
N LEU A 247 -10.93 2.68 -4.10
CA LEU A 247 -9.79 1.77 -4.05
C LEU A 247 -10.16 0.34 -4.44
N VAL A 248 -11.21 -0.22 -3.84
CA VAL A 248 -11.66 -1.60 -4.11
C VAL A 248 -12.03 -1.77 -5.59
N VAL A 249 -12.81 -0.84 -6.14
CA VAL A 249 -13.19 -0.86 -7.55
C VAL A 249 -11.95 -0.76 -8.46
N ALA A 250 -11.05 0.18 -8.17
CA ALA A 250 -9.82 0.33 -8.95
C ALA A 250 -8.94 -0.92 -8.90
N SER A 251 -8.86 -1.58 -7.74
CA SER A 251 -8.15 -2.85 -7.58
C SER A 251 -8.76 -3.96 -8.43
N VAL A 252 -10.08 -4.17 -8.37
CA VAL A 252 -10.76 -5.20 -9.18
C VAL A 252 -10.54 -4.96 -10.67
N ILE A 253 -10.78 -3.74 -11.16
CA ILE A 253 -10.54 -3.39 -12.58
C ILE A 253 -9.08 -3.64 -12.96
N GLY A 254 -8.14 -3.25 -12.09
CA GLY A 254 -6.72 -3.43 -12.35
C GLY A 254 -6.33 -4.90 -12.49
N HIS A 255 -6.79 -5.76 -11.56
CA HIS A 255 -6.50 -7.20 -11.61
C HIS A 255 -7.19 -7.88 -12.78
N GLU A 256 -8.46 -7.58 -13.03
CA GLU A 256 -9.22 -8.13 -14.14
C GLU A 256 -8.55 -7.90 -15.50
N ARG A 257 -7.94 -6.71 -15.67
CA ARG A 257 -7.31 -6.31 -16.93
C ARG A 257 -5.87 -6.79 -17.09
N LYS A 258 -5.11 -6.92 -15.99
CA LYS A 258 -3.67 -7.19 -16.07
C LYS A 258 -3.25 -8.58 -15.61
N ASN A 259 -3.98 -9.16 -14.67
CA ASN A 259 -3.49 -10.29 -13.88
C ASN A 259 -4.41 -11.51 -13.93
N TRP A 260 -5.72 -11.32 -14.04
CA TRP A 260 -6.68 -12.42 -14.00
C TRP A 260 -6.84 -13.12 -15.34
N SER A 261 -6.86 -14.45 -15.29
CA SER A 261 -7.33 -15.28 -16.38
C SER A 261 -8.85 -15.15 -16.54
N GLU A 262 -9.39 -15.62 -17.66
CA GLU A 262 -10.84 -15.69 -17.87
C GLU A 262 -11.54 -16.53 -16.79
N MET A 263 -10.94 -17.64 -16.38
CA MET A 263 -11.43 -18.50 -15.29
C MET A 263 -11.49 -17.74 -13.96
N THR A 264 -10.40 -17.05 -13.60
CA THR A 264 -10.30 -16.25 -12.36
C THR A 264 -11.31 -15.10 -12.35
N ARG A 265 -11.55 -14.49 -13.52
CA ARG A 265 -12.57 -13.46 -13.69
C ARG A 265 -13.97 -14.03 -13.48
N ALA A 266 -14.27 -15.18 -14.10
CA ALA A 266 -15.56 -15.85 -13.96
C ALA A 266 -15.82 -16.27 -12.50
N GLU A 267 -14.80 -16.77 -11.80
CA GLU A 267 -14.87 -17.08 -10.37
C GLU A 267 -15.25 -15.85 -9.53
N PHE A 268 -14.58 -14.71 -9.75
CA PHE A 268 -14.93 -13.48 -9.05
C PHE A 268 -16.35 -13.01 -9.37
N THR A 269 -16.72 -12.95 -10.65
CA THR A 269 -18.05 -12.50 -11.07
C THR A 269 -19.14 -13.38 -10.48
N SER A 270 -18.97 -14.71 -10.52
CA SER A 270 -19.93 -15.66 -9.96
C SER A 270 -20.06 -15.52 -8.44
N ALA A 271 -18.94 -15.29 -7.74
CA ALA A 271 -18.97 -15.05 -6.30
C ALA A 271 -19.58 -13.70 -5.90
N MET A 272 -19.76 -12.79 -6.86
CA MET A 272 -20.34 -11.45 -6.71
C MET A 272 -21.73 -11.37 -7.36
N GLU A 273 -22.38 -12.51 -7.61
CA GLU A 273 -23.77 -12.59 -8.02
C GLU A 273 -24.67 -12.33 -6.81
N GLY A 274 -25.64 -11.42 -6.97
CA GLY A 274 -26.62 -11.13 -5.93
C GLY A 274 -27.01 -9.65 -5.87
N PRO A 275 -28.23 -9.33 -5.42
CA PRO A 275 -28.68 -7.95 -5.25
C PRO A 275 -27.83 -7.16 -4.22
N GLU A 276 -27.23 -7.83 -3.25
CA GLU A 276 -26.35 -7.23 -2.24
C GLU A 276 -25.09 -6.59 -2.84
N TYR A 277 -24.68 -7.00 -4.05
CA TYR A 277 -23.53 -6.47 -4.77
C TYR A 277 -23.89 -5.40 -5.81
N ALA A 278 -25.16 -4.99 -5.90
CA ALA A 278 -25.60 -3.99 -6.88
C ALA A 278 -24.85 -2.65 -6.73
N GLY A 279 -24.59 -2.22 -5.50
CA GLY A 279 -23.83 -1.00 -5.21
C GLY A 279 -22.38 -1.07 -5.74
N PHE A 280 -21.72 -2.21 -5.54
CA PHE A 280 -20.39 -2.48 -6.09
C PHE A 280 -20.40 -2.44 -7.62
N TRP A 281 -21.32 -3.17 -8.27
CA TRP A 281 -21.38 -3.23 -9.73
C TRP A 281 -21.71 -1.87 -10.37
N SER A 282 -22.55 -1.06 -9.73
CA SER A 282 -22.82 0.32 -10.15
C SER A 282 -21.55 1.18 -10.12
N ALA A 283 -20.82 1.18 -9.00
CA ALA A 283 -19.56 1.91 -8.87
C ALA A 283 -18.49 1.39 -9.85
N TYR A 284 -18.39 0.07 -10.01
CA TYR A 284 -17.49 -0.58 -10.96
C TYR A 284 -17.75 -0.11 -12.40
N ASN A 285 -19.01 -0.12 -12.86
CA ASN A 285 -19.35 0.29 -14.22
C ASN A 285 -19.08 1.79 -14.44
N MET A 286 -19.45 2.63 -13.47
CA MET A 286 -19.18 4.07 -13.51
C MET A 286 -17.68 4.37 -13.66
N VAL A 287 -16.85 3.80 -12.77
CA VAL A 287 -15.39 3.99 -12.83
C VAL A 287 -14.81 3.45 -14.14
N LYS A 288 -15.35 2.34 -14.66
CA LYS A 288 -14.93 1.74 -15.92
C LYS A 288 -15.23 2.63 -17.13
N GLU A 289 -16.39 3.28 -17.14
CA GLU A 289 -16.79 4.22 -18.19
C GLU A 289 -15.97 5.51 -18.13
N GLU A 290 -15.86 6.12 -16.95
CA GLU A 290 -15.11 7.37 -16.73
C GLU A 290 -13.62 7.25 -17.07
N ASN A 291 -13.05 6.06 -16.92
CA ASN A 291 -11.62 5.80 -17.15
C ASN A 291 -11.36 4.91 -18.38
N ALA A 292 -12.34 4.80 -19.29
CA ALA A 292 -12.20 4.01 -20.51
C ALA A 292 -10.98 4.44 -21.34
N ASP A 293 -10.56 5.71 -21.27
CA ASP A 293 -9.35 6.25 -21.90
C ASP A 293 -8.06 5.61 -21.38
N LEU A 294 -7.98 5.30 -20.08
CA LEU A 294 -6.82 4.65 -19.46
C LEU A 294 -6.74 3.16 -19.76
N MET A 295 -7.87 2.55 -20.12
CA MET A 295 -8.02 1.11 -20.31
C MET A 295 -7.87 0.65 -21.77
N LYS A 296 -7.73 1.56 -22.73
CA LYS A 296 -7.54 1.21 -24.15
C LYS A 296 -6.18 0.54 -24.39
N PRO A 297 -6.14 -0.75 -24.79
CA PRO A 297 -4.88 -1.49 -24.98
C PRO A 297 -3.96 -0.90 -26.06
N SER A 298 -4.53 -0.21 -27.04
CA SER A 298 -3.82 0.37 -28.19
C SER A 298 -2.86 1.49 -27.79
N ASP A 299 -3.15 2.27 -26.74
CA ASP A 299 -2.28 3.37 -26.33
C ASP A 299 -1.15 2.91 -25.42
N VAL A 300 -1.38 1.90 -24.57
CA VAL A 300 -0.34 1.34 -23.69
C VAL A 300 0.67 0.51 -24.49
N ALA A 301 0.22 -0.28 -25.46
CA ALA A 301 1.11 -1.04 -26.35
C ALA A 301 1.91 -0.13 -27.28
N ARG A 302 1.30 0.94 -27.81
CA ARG A 302 1.98 1.94 -28.64
C ARG A 302 3.04 2.68 -27.84
N ASP A 303 2.72 3.17 -26.65
CA ASP A 303 3.63 3.97 -25.84
C ASP A 303 4.80 3.12 -25.27
N PHE A 304 4.56 1.84 -24.97
CA PHE A 304 5.62 0.89 -24.59
C PHE A 304 6.51 0.50 -25.78
N GLY A 305 5.91 0.27 -26.95
CA GLY A 305 6.63 -0.01 -28.20
C GLY A 305 7.51 1.17 -28.64
N GLU A 306 7.00 2.39 -28.57
CA GLU A 306 7.72 3.62 -28.93
C GLU A 306 8.87 3.91 -27.96
N LYS A 307 8.67 3.71 -26.65
CA LYS A 307 9.72 3.86 -25.64
C LYS A 307 10.82 2.81 -25.77
N THR A 308 10.47 1.55 -26.05
CA THR A 308 11.45 0.47 -26.29
C THR A 308 12.25 0.73 -27.57
N ARG A 309 11.60 1.28 -28.60
CA ARG A 309 12.23 1.66 -29.87
C ARG A 309 13.15 2.89 -29.73
N LYS A 310 12.77 3.88 -28.91
CA LYS A 310 13.63 5.03 -28.55
C LYS A 310 14.83 4.59 -27.70
N ALA A 311 14.65 3.72 -26.70
CA ALA A 311 15.76 3.20 -25.89
C ALA A 311 16.76 2.37 -26.72
N ARG A 312 16.27 1.53 -27.65
CA ARG A 312 17.12 0.80 -28.59
C ARG A 312 17.80 1.69 -29.64
N GLY A 313 17.14 2.76 -30.07
CA GLY A 313 17.71 3.75 -31.00
C GLY A 313 18.83 4.58 -30.38
N SER A 314 18.69 4.96 -29.10
CA SER A 314 19.71 5.71 -28.37
C SER A 314 20.94 4.86 -28.04
N ALA A 315 20.79 3.57 -27.74
CA ALA A 315 21.90 2.66 -27.48
C ALA A 315 22.75 2.37 -28.72
N LYS A 316 22.18 2.45 -29.93
CA LYS A 316 22.92 2.27 -31.20
C LYS A 316 23.68 3.52 -31.64
N LYS A 317 23.32 4.70 -31.13
CA LYS A 317 23.97 5.97 -31.50
C LYS A 317 25.17 6.34 -30.63
N SER A 318 25.39 5.64 -29.52
CA SER A 318 26.51 5.87 -28.60
C SER A 318 27.65 4.85 -28.69
N GLY A 319 27.65 3.97 -29.70
CA GLY A 319 28.61 2.86 -29.82
C GLY A 319 29.34 2.74 -31.16
N SER A 320 29.36 3.80 -31.98
CA SER A 320 30.03 3.80 -33.28
C SER A 320 30.94 5.02 -33.40
N GLY A 321 32.11 4.92 -32.79
CA GLY A 321 33.17 5.91 -32.95
C GLY A 321 34.33 5.57 -32.03
N LEU A 322 35.17 4.62 -32.43
CA LEU A 322 36.60 4.64 -32.18
C LEU A 322 37.31 3.76 -33.21
N ASP A 323 38.19 4.43 -33.93
CA ASP A 323 38.88 4.02 -35.14
C ASP A 323 39.92 2.92 -34.95
N ALA A 324 40.19 2.27 -36.08
CA ALA A 324 41.30 1.37 -36.32
C ALA A 324 42.65 2.11 -36.39
N GLY A 325 43.72 1.46 -35.91
CA GLY A 325 45.11 1.89 -36.10
C GLY A 325 46.14 0.90 -35.52
N THR A 326 46.53 -0.08 -36.36
CA THR A 326 47.82 -0.81 -36.53
C THR A 326 49.00 -0.43 -35.59
N SER A 327 49.94 -1.28 -35.13
CA SER A 327 50.56 -2.50 -35.70
C SER A 327 51.51 -3.25 -34.72
N GLY A 328 51.71 -4.56 -34.95
CA GLY A 328 52.95 -5.32 -34.69
C GLY A 328 53.05 -6.04 -33.33
N SER A 329 53.41 -7.32 -33.18
CA SER A 329 53.75 -8.43 -34.08
C SER A 329 53.79 -9.74 -33.22
N PRO A 330 53.91 -10.94 -33.81
CA PRO A 330 53.29 -12.18 -33.33
C PRO A 330 54.27 -13.25 -32.81
N LEU A 331 53.80 -14.20 -32.01
CA LEU A 331 54.27 -15.62 -31.97
C LEU A 331 53.10 -16.48 -31.42
N ARG A 332 52.36 -17.26 -32.22
CA ARG A 332 52.64 -18.58 -32.86
C ARG A 332 52.37 -19.78 -31.93
N GLY A 333 51.40 -20.64 -32.32
CA GLY A 333 51.11 -21.98 -31.76
C GLY A 333 49.63 -22.16 -31.34
N VAL A 334 48.62 -22.59 -32.12
CA VAL A 334 48.44 -23.84 -32.93
C VAL A 334 48.67 -25.06 -32.01
N LEU A 335 47.75 -25.99 -31.71
CA LEU A 335 46.44 -26.45 -32.18
C LEU A 335 45.85 -27.28 -31.01
N ALA A 336 44.58 -27.10 -30.65
CA ALA A 336 43.43 -27.92 -31.06
C ALA A 336 43.12 -29.16 -30.18
N ALA A 337 41.82 -29.21 -29.88
CA ALA A 337 40.94 -30.37 -29.91
C ALA A 337 40.80 -31.25 -28.66
N GLY A 338 39.56 -31.24 -28.17
CA GLY A 338 38.85 -32.39 -27.61
C GLY A 338 39.03 -32.56 -26.10
N ASN A 339 38.09 -33.14 -25.37
CA ASN A 339 36.79 -33.70 -25.68
C ASN A 339 36.17 -34.07 -24.32
N ARG A 340 34.84 -34.27 -24.30
CA ARG A 340 34.17 -35.30 -23.47
C ARG A 340 33.97 -35.14 -21.94
N THR A 341 32.68 -35.00 -21.60
CA THR A 341 31.83 -35.88 -20.75
C THR A 341 32.32 -36.42 -19.41
N LYS A 342 31.48 -36.23 -18.37
CA LYS A 342 30.67 -37.22 -17.58
C LYS A 342 30.50 -36.67 -16.16
N GLN A 343 29.29 -36.43 -15.66
CA GLN A 343 28.34 -37.39 -15.06
C GLN A 343 28.88 -38.08 -13.80
N THR A 344 28.24 -37.84 -12.65
CA THR A 344 27.95 -38.70 -11.47
C THR A 344 27.45 -37.75 -10.37
N GLY A 345 26.30 -37.90 -9.70
CA GLY A 345 25.53 -39.10 -9.43
C GLY A 345 26.14 -39.83 -8.23
N GLY A 346 25.65 -39.58 -7.02
CA GLY A 346 26.12 -40.22 -5.80
C GLY A 346 25.18 -39.97 -4.63
N GLU A 347 24.37 -40.98 -4.34
CA GLU A 347 23.40 -41.09 -3.26
C GLU A 347 24.03 -41.13 -1.86
N SER A 348 23.21 -40.70 -0.90
CA SER A 348 22.87 -41.34 0.38
C SER A 348 23.91 -42.21 1.09
N ARG A 349 24.13 -41.91 2.37
CA ARG A 349 23.98 -42.93 3.41
C ARG A 349 23.71 -42.34 4.80
N SER A 350 22.69 -42.94 5.39
CA SER A 350 22.29 -43.03 6.79
C SER A 350 23.44 -43.27 7.77
N GLY A 351 23.30 -42.63 8.93
CA GLY A 351 23.84 -43.00 10.24
C GLY A 351 22.88 -42.48 11.28
#